data_AF-A0A4P9WSJ8-F1
#
_entry.id   AF-A0A4P9WSJ8-F1
#
_cell.length_a   1.000
_cell.length_b   1.000
_cell.length_c   1.000
_cell.angle_alpha   90.00
_cell.angle_beta   90.00
_cell.angle_gamma   90.00
#
_symmetry.space_group_name_H-M   'P 1'
#
loop_
_entity.id
_entity.type
_entity.pdbx_description
1 polymer ?
#
loop_
_entity_poly.entity_id
_entity_poly.type
_entity_poly.pdbx_seq_one_letter_code
_entity_poly.pdbx_strand_id
1 'polypeptide(L)'
;MNTDNANIIFRGNSLTTKALDYFLKVAGMQYLHETLMPLIRNIASKFSKEAPEVDPARMEGQAVDTVIKKNWKRLLEQVGLIWDSIYISAATMPRELVKVFYLIRTLILEKYKDERHIYPAISAFLFLRFFCPAILNPKLFDIMADHPEPQVARTLTLIAKILQCLSNGVTFGVKEPYMVEANRFLERNTDRFSMFISKCSIITPEEHLDLIQLQPQIGPIAHIPSSIQPLNTYASARVTAMEVAQTIASPLTRPNQMDLRRELEAMYRIFYQHMTALRELPPSEKVPSELFAHLNSLKAAHDAYDGPLQSTGSPPVP
;
A
#
# COMPACT_ATOMS: atom_id res chain seq x y z
N MET A 1 1.04 12.18 -9.06
CA MET A 1 2.42 11.65 -8.99
C MET A 1 2.80 11.25 -10.41
N ASN A 2 3.35 12.19 -11.17
CA ASN A 2 3.82 11.95 -12.52
C ASN A 2 5.28 11.52 -12.44
N THR A 3 5.56 10.24 -12.63
CA THR A 3 6.94 9.76 -12.72
C THR A 3 7.06 8.71 -13.81
N ASP A 4 8.03 8.92 -14.70
CA ASP A 4 8.48 7.93 -15.68
C ASP A 4 9.38 6.89 -15.01
N ASN A 5 9.92 7.22 -13.83
CA ASN A 5 10.74 6.32 -13.04
C ASN A 5 9.84 5.48 -12.13
N ALA A 6 9.52 4.28 -12.60
CA ALA A 6 8.69 3.35 -11.85
C ALA A 6 9.29 2.94 -10.49
N ASN A 7 10.59 3.15 -10.27
CA ASN A 7 11.27 2.81 -9.02
C ASN A 7 11.01 3.82 -7.88
N ILE A 8 10.38 4.97 -8.16
CA ILE A 8 10.08 6.00 -7.13
C ILE A 8 8.59 6.21 -6.88
N ILE A 9 7.72 5.44 -7.54
CA ILE A 9 6.27 5.52 -7.35
C ILE A 9 5.94 5.23 -5.89
N PHE A 10 5.11 6.07 -5.29
CA PHE A 10 4.65 5.98 -3.90
C PHE A 10 5.73 6.07 -2.82
N ARG A 11 7.01 6.28 -3.18
CA ARG A 11 8.07 6.53 -2.20
C ARG A 11 8.08 7.97 -1.70
N GLY A 12 7.67 8.93 -2.53
CA GLY A 12 7.57 10.35 -2.16
C GLY A 12 6.33 10.70 -1.33
N ASN A 13 6.42 11.80 -0.59
CA ASN A 13 5.28 12.38 0.13
C ASN A 13 4.40 13.18 -0.83
N SER A 14 3.12 12.84 -0.87
CA SER A 14 2.11 13.46 -1.71
C SER A 14 0.74 13.31 -1.04
N LEU A 15 -0.26 14.07 -1.49
CA LEU A 15 -1.63 13.91 -1.00
C LEU A 15 -2.13 12.48 -1.15
N THR A 16 -1.84 11.87 -2.30
CA THR A 16 -2.05 10.45 -2.62
C THR A 16 -1.49 9.52 -1.55
N THR A 17 -0.19 9.64 -1.27
CA THR A 17 0.49 8.73 -0.35
C THR A 17 0.03 8.96 1.08
N LYS A 18 -0.30 10.20 1.48
CA LYS A 18 -0.91 10.50 2.78
C LYS A 18 -2.31 9.90 2.94
N ALA A 19 -3.15 9.96 1.91
CA ALA A 19 -4.49 9.36 1.95
C ALA A 19 -4.40 7.83 2.09
N LEU A 20 -3.48 7.21 1.35
CA LEU A 20 -3.21 5.78 1.45
C LEU A 20 -2.58 5.40 2.81
N ASP A 21 -1.69 6.22 3.37
CA ASP A 21 -1.16 6.03 4.73
C ASP A 21 -2.30 6.01 5.77
N TYR A 22 -3.26 6.92 5.64
CA TYR A 22 -4.42 6.97 6.53
C TYR A 22 -5.32 5.73 6.37
N PHE A 23 -5.61 5.35 5.13
CA PHE A 23 -6.36 4.13 4.83
C PHE A 23 -5.70 2.88 5.41
N LEU A 24 -4.38 2.73 5.27
CA LEU A 24 -3.62 1.62 5.87
C LEU A 24 -3.75 1.59 7.39
N LYS A 25 -3.79 2.74 8.05
CA LYS A 25 -4.03 2.81 9.49
C LYS A 25 -5.45 2.38 9.83
N VAL A 26 -6.47 2.92 9.16
CA VAL A 26 -7.88 2.61 9.49
C VAL A 26 -8.21 1.15 9.21
N ALA A 27 -7.91 0.66 8.01
CA ALA A 27 -8.26 -0.70 7.61
C ALA A 27 -7.27 -1.76 8.13
N GLY A 28 -6.03 -1.36 8.46
CA GLY A 28 -4.95 -2.29 8.78
C GLY A 28 -4.51 -2.32 10.24
N MET A 29 -4.98 -1.45 11.14
CA MET A 29 -4.41 -1.38 12.49
C MET A 29 -4.53 -2.70 13.26
N GLN A 30 -5.70 -3.34 13.25
CA GLN A 30 -5.89 -4.63 13.92
C GLN A 30 -4.94 -5.69 13.34
N TYR A 31 -4.87 -5.78 12.02
CA TYR A 31 -3.95 -6.67 11.31
C TYR A 31 -2.48 -6.41 11.67
N LEU A 32 -2.08 -5.14 11.77
CA LEU A 32 -0.73 -4.74 12.19
C LEU A 32 -0.42 -5.19 13.62
N HIS A 33 -1.38 -5.02 14.53
CA HIS A 33 -1.25 -5.41 15.93
C HIS A 33 -1.08 -6.92 16.08
N GLU A 34 -1.95 -7.70 15.44
CA GLU A 34 -1.85 -9.16 15.42
C GLU A 34 -0.51 -9.64 14.83
N THR A 35 -0.01 -8.94 13.81
CA THR A 35 1.23 -9.31 13.12
C THR A 35 2.50 -8.94 13.90
N LEU A 36 2.56 -7.75 14.50
CA LEU A 36 3.81 -7.18 15.04
C LEU A 36 3.84 -6.99 16.55
N MET A 37 2.69 -6.74 17.19
CA MET A 37 2.68 -6.28 18.59
C MET A 37 3.30 -7.29 19.56
N PRO A 38 3.00 -8.60 19.51
CA PRO A 38 3.59 -9.57 20.42
C PRO A 38 5.12 -9.62 20.30
N LEU A 39 5.64 -9.54 19.07
CA LEU A 39 7.06 -9.63 18.78
C LEU A 39 7.81 -8.37 19.21
N ILE A 40 7.28 -7.18 18.90
CA ILE A 40 7.90 -5.92 19.31
C ILE A 40 7.94 -5.79 20.83
N ARG A 41 6.86 -6.16 21.53
CA ARG A 41 6.83 -6.17 23.01
C ARG A 41 7.83 -7.16 23.59
N ASN A 42 7.98 -8.35 22.99
CA ASN A 42 9.00 -9.31 23.39
C ASN A 42 10.43 -8.76 23.21
N ILE A 43 10.72 -8.15 22.06
CA ILE A 43 12.01 -7.50 21.78
C ILE A 43 12.30 -6.40 22.80
N ALA A 44 11.31 -5.56 23.09
CA ALA A 44 11.45 -4.48 24.08
C ALA A 44 11.79 -5.03 25.48
N SER A 45 11.12 -6.10 25.91
CA SER A 45 11.44 -6.76 27.17
C SER A 45 12.84 -7.38 27.15
N LYS A 46 13.18 -8.10 26.07
CA LYS A 46 14.41 -8.90 25.94
C LYS A 46 15.67 -8.05 25.86
N PHE A 47 15.60 -6.85 25.28
CA PHE A 47 16.76 -5.99 25.02
C PHE A 47 16.73 -4.66 25.79
N SER A 48 15.91 -4.57 26.83
CA SER A 48 15.90 -3.43 27.76
C SER A 48 17.26 -3.17 28.43
N LYS A 49 18.05 -4.23 28.67
CA LYS A 49 19.34 -4.14 29.37
C LYS A 49 20.56 -4.34 28.47
N GLU A 50 20.42 -5.12 27.39
CA GLU A 50 21.56 -5.53 26.55
C GLU A 50 21.11 -5.65 25.09
N ALA A 51 21.12 -4.54 24.37
CA ALA A 51 20.83 -4.51 22.93
C ALA A 51 21.89 -5.28 22.11
N PRO A 52 21.48 -6.00 21.04
CA PRO A 52 22.42 -6.66 20.14
C PRO A 52 23.06 -5.63 19.19
N GLU A 53 23.94 -4.79 19.72
CA GLU A 53 24.72 -3.85 18.91
C GLU A 53 25.69 -4.61 18.00
N VAL A 54 25.71 -4.22 16.73
CA VAL A 54 26.47 -4.89 15.66
C VAL A 54 27.42 -3.95 14.94
N ASP A 55 27.36 -2.65 15.25
CA ASP A 55 28.30 -1.64 14.76
C ASP A 55 29.55 -1.60 15.67
N PRO A 56 30.73 -2.03 15.19
CA PRO A 56 31.96 -2.01 15.98
C PRO A 56 32.31 -0.63 16.52
N ALA A 57 31.93 0.46 15.83
CA ALA A 57 32.22 1.82 16.25
C ALA A 57 31.40 2.27 17.48
N ARG A 58 30.39 1.48 17.88
CA ARG A 58 29.51 1.75 19.02
C ARG A 58 29.78 0.82 20.22
N MET A 59 30.84 0.02 20.16
CA MET A 59 31.21 -0.90 21.23
C MET A 59 32.63 -0.64 21.72
N GLU A 60 32.84 -0.94 22.99
CA GLU A 60 34.14 -0.79 23.67
C GLU A 60 34.59 -2.15 24.23
N GLY A 61 35.90 -2.38 24.28
CA GLY A 61 36.51 -3.54 24.94
C GLY A 61 37.30 -4.49 24.02
N GLN A 62 38.02 -5.43 24.63
CA GLN A 62 38.98 -6.30 23.93
C GLN A 62 38.32 -7.50 23.21
N ALA A 63 37.04 -7.79 23.47
CA ALA A 63 36.32 -8.97 22.93
C ALA A 63 35.25 -8.61 21.88
N VAL A 64 35.34 -7.42 21.27
CA VAL A 64 34.34 -6.85 20.36
C VAL A 64 33.94 -7.82 19.25
N ASP A 65 34.89 -8.48 18.58
CA ASP A 65 34.58 -9.40 17.47
C ASP A 65 33.76 -10.63 17.90
N THR A 66 33.99 -11.16 19.10
CA THR A 66 33.25 -12.31 19.61
C THR A 66 31.83 -11.90 20.01
N VAL A 67 31.69 -10.72 20.64
CA VAL A 67 30.40 -10.16 21.03
C VAL A 67 29.56 -9.81 19.80
N ILE A 68 30.17 -9.22 18.76
CA ILE A 68 29.51 -8.90 17.49
C ILE A 68 28.89 -10.14 16.86
N LYS A 69 29.64 -11.25 16.78
CA LYS A 69 29.12 -12.50 16.20
C LYS A 69 27.90 -13.01 16.97
N LYS A 70 27.93 -12.94 18.30
CA LYS A 70 26.78 -13.28 19.16
C LYS A 70 25.60 -12.33 18.94
N ASN A 71 25.85 -11.04 18.82
CA ASN A 71 24.82 -10.03 18.61
C ASN A 71 24.16 -10.15 17.23
N TRP A 72 24.93 -10.44 16.18
CA TRP A 72 24.38 -10.75 14.85
C TRP A 72 23.41 -11.92 14.88
N LYS A 73 23.77 -13.00 15.58
CA LYS A 73 22.87 -14.15 15.74
C LYS A 73 21.57 -13.74 16.43
N ARG A 74 21.66 -13.03 17.56
CA ARG A 74 20.48 -12.54 18.31
C ARG A 74 19.61 -11.60 17.48
N LEU A 75 20.22 -10.70 16.71
CA LEU A 75 19.53 -9.74 15.84
C LEU A 75 18.80 -10.46 14.71
N LEU A 76 19.49 -11.32 13.96
CA LEU A 76 18.91 -12.04 12.82
C LEU A 76 17.81 -13.02 13.26
N GLU A 77 17.90 -13.60 14.46
CA GLU A 77 16.80 -14.36 15.06
C GLU A 77 15.53 -13.51 15.18
N GLN A 78 15.63 -12.26 15.65
CA GLN A 78 14.45 -11.39 15.77
C GLN A 78 13.95 -10.87 14.42
N VAL A 79 14.86 -10.56 13.49
CA VAL A 79 14.48 -10.20 12.11
C VAL A 79 13.71 -11.35 11.46
N GLY A 80 14.19 -12.59 11.64
CA GLY A 80 13.53 -13.80 11.17
C GLY A 80 12.12 -13.94 11.73
N LEU A 81 11.94 -13.83 13.05
CA LEU A 81 10.62 -13.94 13.69
C LEU A 81 9.63 -12.89 13.19
N ILE A 82 10.06 -11.63 13.06
CA ILE A 82 9.21 -10.56 12.51
C ILE A 82 8.87 -10.85 11.05
N TRP A 83 9.86 -11.22 10.25
CA TRP A 83 9.64 -11.52 8.84
C TRP A 83 8.70 -12.72 8.64
N ASP A 84 8.86 -13.78 9.43
CA ASP A 84 8.00 -14.95 9.39
C ASP A 84 6.55 -14.59 9.73
N SER A 85 6.34 -13.78 10.76
CA SER A 85 5.02 -13.27 11.13
C SER A 85 4.39 -12.46 10.00
N ILE A 86 5.13 -11.49 9.43
CA ILE A 86 4.68 -10.70 8.27
C ILE A 86 4.33 -11.63 7.10
N TYR A 87 5.21 -12.56 6.74
CA TYR A 87 4.99 -13.47 5.63
C TYR A 87 3.71 -14.32 5.80
N ILE A 88 3.51 -14.90 6.98
CA ILE A 88 2.35 -15.75 7.28
C ILE A 88 1.05 -14.92 7.30
N SER A 89 1.14 -13.69 7.81
CA SER A 89 0.00 -12.77 7.90
C SER A 89 -0.63 -12.39 6.55
N ALA A 90 0.02 -12.68 5.42
CA ALA A 90 -0.61 -12.49 4.10
C ALA A 90 -1.99 -13.18 3.97
N ALA A 91 -2.19 -14.29 4.68
CA ALA A 91 -3.47 -15.01 4.69
C ALA A 91 -4.59 -14.29 5.46
N THR A 92 -4.24 -13.43 6.42
CA THR A 92 -5.17 -12.69 7.27
C THR A 92 -5.21 -11.20 6.92
N MET A 93 -4.57 -10.78 5.82
CA MET A 93 -4.62 -9.39 5.37
C MET A 93 -6.08 -8.98 5.08
N PRO A 94 -6.55 -7.85 5.63
CA PRO A 94 -7.89 -7.35 5.38
C PRO A 94 -8.17 -7.24 3.87
N ARG A 95 -9.32 -7.75 3.43
CA ARG A 95 -9.65 -7.85 2.00
C ARG A 95 -9.70 -6.49 1.32
N GLU A 96 -10.05 -5.46 2.07
CA GLU A 96 -10.04 -4.07 1.65
C GLU A 96 -8.63 -3.65 1.23
N LEU A 97 -7.61 -3.97 2.04
CA LEU A 97 -6.20 -3.70 1.70
C LEU A 97 -5.78 -4.48 0.45
N VAL A 98 -6.16 -5.76 0.36
CA VAL A 98 -5.82 -6.61 -0.80
C VAL A 98 -6.42 -6.03 -2.09
N LYS A 99 -7.68 -5.56 -2.05
CA LYS A 99 -8.33 -4.89 -3.18
C LYS A 99 -7.58 -3.62 -3.61
N VAL A 100 -7.07 -2.82 -2.66
CA VAL A 100 -6.24 -1.64 -2.99
C VAL A 100 -4.97 -2.03 -3.71
N PHE A 101 -4.25 -3.01 -3.17
CA PHE A 101 -3.00 -3.43 -3.78
C PHE A 101 -3.21 -4.11 -5.12
N TYR A 102 -4.35 -4.79 -5.31
CA TYR A 102 -4.77 -5.29 -6.62
C TYR A 102 -5.01 -4.15 -7.61
N LEU A 103 -5.73 -3.09 -7.22
CA LEU A 103 -5.93 -1.91 -8.06
C LEU A 103 -4.59 -1.25 -8.39
N ILE A 104 -3.70 -1.05 -7.41
CA ILE A 104 -2.34 -0.53 -7.64
C ILE A 104 -1.58 -1.40 -8.65
N ARG A 105 -1.64 -2.73 -8.53
CA ARG A 105 -1.05 -3.66 -9.50
C ARG A 105 -1.59 -3.38 -10.91
N THR A 106 -2.91 -3.34 -11.07
CA THR A 106 -3.56 -3.17 -12.39
C THR A 106 -3.16 -1.86 -13.04
N LEU A 107 -3.14 -0.76 -12.28
CA LEU A 107 -2.75 0.56 -12.78
C LEU A 107 -1.28 0.60 -13.23
N ILE A 108 -0.39 -0.04 -12.47
CA ILE A 108 1.04 -0.15 -12.83
C ILE A 108 1.20 -0.96 -14.11
N LEU A 109 0.51 -2.09 -14.22
CA LEU A 109 0.51 -2.91 -15.42
C LEU A 109 -0.04 -2.14 -16.62
N GLU A 110 -1.09 -1.36 -16.43
CA GLU A 110 -1.68 -0.55 -17.47
C GLU A 110 -0.72 0.53 -17.96
N LYS A 111 -0.04 1.25 -17.07
CA LYS A 111 0.88 2.31 -17.45
C LYS A 111 2.19 1.82 -18.02
N TYR A 112 2.87 0.93 -17.30
CA TYR A 112 4.25 0.58 -17.62
C TYR A 112 4.37 -0.69 -18.46
N LYS A 113 3.27 -1.46 -18.61
CA LYS A 113 3.24 -2.73 -19.33
C LYS A 113 4.33 -3.73 -18.85
N ASP A 114 4.73 -3.62 -17.59
CA ASP A 114 5.82 -4.40 -16.99
C ASP A 114 5.52 -4.73 -15.53
N GLU A 115 5.46 -6.03 -15.23
CA GLU A 115 5.15 -6.54 -13.89
C GLU A 115 6.24 -6.22 -12.85
N ARG A 116 7.48 -5.98 -13.30
CA ARG A 116 8.64 -5.70 -12.42
C ARG A 116 8.42 -4.45 -11.56
N HIS A 117 7.51 -3.57 -11.97
CA HIS A 117 7.19 -2.34 -11.25
C HIS A 117 6.10 -2.50 -10.19
N ILE A 118 5.39 -3.63 -10.17
CA ILE A 118 4.37 -3.91 -9.16
C ILE A 118 5.02 -4.05 -7.78
N TYR A 119 6.10 -4.85 -7.71
CA TYR A 119 6.75 -5.19 -6.44
C TYR A 119 7.28 -3.94 -5.72
N PRO A 120 8.07 -3.05 -6.35
CA PRO A 120 8.57 -1.85 -5.69
C PRO A 120 7.47 -0.91 -5.21
N ALA A 121 6.35 -0.82 -5.92
CA ALA A 121 5.25 0.07 -5.59
C ALA A 121 4.43 -0.42 -4.39
N ILE A 122 4.03 -1.69 -4.37
CA ILE A 122 3.29 -2.27 -3.25
C ILE A 122 4.21 -2.39 -2.01
N SER A 123 5.49 -2.75 -2.22
CA SER A 123 6.51 -2.75 -1.17
C SER A 123 6.67 -1.39 -0.50
N ALA A 124 6.62 -0.30 -1.27
CA ALA A 124 6.69 1.06 -0.72
C ALA A 124 5.52 1.39 0.23
N PHE A 125 4.34 0.79 0.04
CA PHE A 125 3.24 0.95 0.99
C PHE A 125 3.39 0.04 2.20
N LEU A 126 3.56 -1.25 1.97
CA LEU A 126 3.58 -2.23 3.06
C LEU A 126 4.79 -2.08 3.97
N PHE A 127 5.99 -1.86 3.43
CA PHE A 127 7.21 -1.79 4.24
C PHE A 127 7.54 -0.36 4.61
N LEU A 128 7.71 0.52 3.62
CA LEU A 128 8.17 1.88 3.87
C LEU A 128 7.14 2.74 4.62
N ARG A 129 5.84 2.47 4.50
CA ARG A 129 4.77 3.31 5.06
C ARG A 129 3.96 2.66 6.19
N PHE A 130 4.07 1.34 6.37
CA PHE A 130 3.27 0.61 7.34
C PHE A 130 4.11 -0.20 8.32
N PHE A 131 4.71 -1.32 7.90
CA PHE A 131 5.47 -2.20 8.80
C PHE A 131 6.73 -1.54 9.36
N CYS A 132 7.63 -0.99 8.54
CA CYS A 132 8.88 -0.41 9.04
C CYS A 132 8.64 0.83 9.93
N PRO A 133 7.72 1.76 9.59
CA PRO A 133 7.34 2.83 10.51
C PRO A 133 6.78 2.34 11.85
N ALA A 134 5.99 1.27 11.86
CA ALA A 134 5.46 0.67 13.09
C ALA A 134 6.55 0.03 13.94
N ILE A 135 7.55 -0.61 13.32
CA ILE A 135 8.72 -1.14 14.03
C ILE A 135 9.57 0.00 14.60
N LEU A 136 9.81 1.07 13.83
CA LEU A 136 10.63 2.21 14.25
C LEU A 136 9.97 3.04 15.35
N ASN A 137 8.65 3.22 15.29
CA ASN A 137 7.90 4.10 16.17
C ASN A 137 6.67 3.39 16.76
N PRO A 138 6.85 2.32 17.56
CA PRO A 138 5.74 1.47 18.00
C PRO A 138 4.68 2.20 18.82
N LYS A 139 5.06 3.26 19.54
CA LYS A 139 4.09 4.13 20.23
C LYS A 139 3.11 4.81 19.28
N LEU A 140 3.56 5.27 18.10
CA LEU A 140 2.70 5.98 17.13
C LEU A 140 1.70 5.06 16.42
N PHE A 141 1.85 3.76 16.61
CA PHE A 141 0.99 2.70 16.08
C PHE A 141 0.30 1.93 17.21
N ASP A 142 0.27 2.47 18.43
CA ASP A 142 -0.37 1.88 19.61
C ASP A 142 0.12 0.46 19.96
N ILE A 143 1.32 0.10 19.51
CA ILE A 143 1.97 -1.19 19.82
C ILE A 143 2.55 -1.16 21.24
N MET A 144 3.07 0.00 21.67
CA MET A 144 3.61 0.24 23.01
C MET A 144 2.97 1.49 23.63
N ALA A 145 2.83 1.50 24.95
CA ALA A 145 2.31 2.66 25.68
C ALA A 145 3.30 3.85 25.64
N ASP A 146 4.59 3.55 25.81
CA ASP A 146 5.67 4.54 25.88
C ASP A 146 6.65 4.42 24.71
N HIS A 147 7.48 5.46 24.55
CA HIS A 147 8.58 5.41 23.59
C HIS A 147 9.59 4.35 24.03
N PRO A 148 10.13 3.53 23.11
CA PRO A 148 11.17 2.58 23.46
C PRO A 148 12.39 3.29 24.05
N GLU A 149 13.00 2.68 25.07
CA GLU A 149 14.29 3.13 25.59
C GLU A 149 15.36 3.12 24.47
N PRO A 150 16.42 3.95 24.56
CA PRO A 150 17.39 4.12 23.47
C PRO A 150 17.99 2.81 22.94
N GLN A 151 18.24 1.84 23.83
CA GLN A 151 18.78 0.52 23.47
C GLN A 151 17.78 -0.33 22.67
N VAL A 152 16.50 -0.32 23.07
CA VAL A 152 15.42 -0.99 22.35
C VAL A 152 15.17 -0.29 21.01
N ALA A 153 15.11 1.04 21.00
CA ALA A 153 14.94 1.84 19.78
C ALA A 153 16.05 1.56 18.76
N ARG A 154 17.30 1.42 19.23
CA ARG A 154 18.43 1.01 18.38
C ARG A 154 18.22 -0.38 17.77
N THR A 155 17.78 -1.34 18.56
CA THR A 155 17.50 -2.70 18.09
C THR A 155 16.41 -2.70 17.02
N LEU A 156 15.29 -2.02 17.29
CA LEU A 156 14.18 -1.87 16.35
C LEU A 156 14.61 -1.16 15.06
N THR A 157 15.52 -0.18 15.16
CA THR A 157 16.10 0.50 13.99
C THR A 157 16.89 -0.47 13.11
N LEU A 158 17.73 -1.32 13.70
CA LEU A 158 18.50 -2.31 12.95
C LEU A 158 17.57 -3.34 12.26
N ILE A 159 16.53 -3.79 12.96
CA ILE A 159 15.52 -4.70 12.40
C ILE A 159 14.79 -4.05 11.23
N ALA A 160 14.20 -2.87 11.42
CA ALA A 160 13.46 -2.15 10.39
C ALA A 160 14.34 -1.88 9.16
N LYS A 161 15.63 -1.58 9.37
CA LYS A 161 16.57 -1.35 8.29
C LYS A 161 16.86 -2.60 7.46
N ILE A 162 17.01 -3.76 8.09
CA ILE A 162 17.21 -5.02 7.36
C ILE A 162 15.95 -5.36 6.54
N LEU A 163 14.76 -5.22 7.14
CA LEU A 163 13.49 -5.47 6.44
C LEU A 163 13.24 -4.47 5.31
N GLN A 164 13.59 -3.20 5.50
CA GLN A 164 13.51 -2.18 4.45
C GLN A 164 14.50 -2.46 3.30
N CYS A 165 15.68 -2.99 3.61
CA CYS A 165 16.66 -3.42 2.63
C CYS A 165 16.12 -4.59 1.78
N LEU A 166 15.54 -5.59 2.45
CA LEU A 166 14.83 -6.71 1.80
C LEU A 166 13.72 -6.20 0.88
N SER A 167 12.89 -5.27 1.37
CA SER A 167 11.76 -4.74 0.61
C SER A 167 12.17 -3.90 -0.60
N ASN A 168 13.38 -3.35 -0.57
CA ASN A 168 13.97 -2.61 -1.68
C ASN A 168 14.67 -3.51 -2.69
N GLY A 169 14.86 -4.80 -2.39
CA GLY A 169 15.59 -5.73 -3.26
C GLY A 169 17.07 -5.37 -3.44
N VAL A 170 17.68 -4.76 -2.42
CA VAL A 170 19.10 -4.35 -2.44
C VAL A 170 19.88 -5.01 -1.32
N THR A 171 21.20 -4.99 -1.39
CA THR A 171 22.10 -5.51 -0.36
C THR A 171 22.88 -4.38 0.32
N PHE A 172 23.37 -4.65 1.53
CA PHE A 172 24.33 -3.77 2.19
C PHE A 172 25.69 -3.87 1.52
N GLY A 173 26.38 -2.74 1.41
CA GLY A 173 27.69 -2.63 0.75
C GLY A 173 28.60 -1.61 1.44
N VAL A 174 29.49 -0.97 0.67
CA VAL A 174 30.59 -0.13 1.18
C VAL A 174 30.14 1.03 2.06
N LYS A 175 28.92 1.54 1.88
CA LYS A 175 28.39 2.62 2.73
C LYS A 175 28.20 2.19 4.17
N GLU A 176 27.90 0.91 4.40
CA GLU A 176 27.54 0.35 5.71
C GLU A 176 28.14 -1.05 5.88
N PRO A 177 29.49 -1.15 5.96
CA PRO A 177 30.19 -2.43 5.88
C PRO A 177 29.84 -3.35 7.05
N TYR A 178 29.54 -2.79 8.23
CA TYR A 178 29.14 -3.57 9.40
C TYR A 178 27.84 -4.36 9.19
N MET A 179 26.94 -3.92 8.27
CA MET A 179 25.65 -4.56 8.00
C MET A 179 25.71 -5.72 7.00
N VAL A 180 26.87 -5.97 6.37
CA VAL A 180 27.03 -6.97 5.29
C VAL A 180 26.61 -8.38 5.72
N GLU A 181 26.73 -8.70 7.01
CA GLU A 181 26.28 -10.00 7.53
C GLU A 181 24.77 -10.27 7.38
N ALA A 182 23.97 -9.22 7.22
CA ALA A 182 22.55 -9.36 6.91
C ALA A 182 22.29 -9.83 5.46
N ASN A 183 23.25 -9.69 4.52
CA ASN A 183 23.02 -9.97 3.10
C ASN A 183 22.60 -11.42 2.84
N ARG A 184 23.17 -12.38 3.58
CA ARG A 184 22.76 -13.78 3.50
C ARG A 184 21.28 -13.97 3.88
N PHE A 185 20.78 -13.20 4.84
CA PHE A 185 19.35 -13.21 5.18
C PHE A 185 18.51 -12.60 4.05
N LEU A 186 18.96 -11.51 3.43
CA LEU A 186 18.26 -10.85 2.33
C LEU A 186 18.12 -11.79 1.13
N GLU A 187 19.24 -12.36 0.67
CA GLU A 187 19.30 -13.28 -0.49
C GLU A 187 18.37 -14.47 -0.32
N ARG A 188 18.32 -15.07 0.88
CA ARG A 188 17.45 -16.21 1.19
C ARG A 188 15.96 -15.89 1.19
N ASN A 189 15.59 -14.61 1.32
CA ASN A 189 14.21 -14.19 1.48
C ASN A 189 13.65 -13.39 0.30
N THR A 190 14.44 -13.07 -0.72
CA THR A 190 14.00 -12.33 -1.91
C THR A 190 12.77 -12.97 -2.58
N ASP A 191 12.80 -14.27 -2.85
CA ASP A 191 11.68 -14.96 -3.50
C ASP A 191 10.44 -15.03 -2.60
N ARG A 192 10.69 -15.26 -1.31
CA ARG A 192 9.64 -15.29 -0.29
C ARG A 192 8.96 -13.93 -0.15
N PHE A 193 9.73 -12.85 -0.30
CA PHE A 193 9.23 -11.48 -0.33
C PHE A 193 8.35 -11.22 -1.55
N SER A 194 8.80 -11.60 -2.75
CA SER A 194 8.00 -11.49 -3.97
C SER A 194 6.68 -12.26 -3.85
N MET A 195 6.74 -13.48 -3.31
CA MET A 195 5.54 -14.28 -3.03
C MET A 195 4.60 -13.61 -2.02
N PHE A 196 5.12 -13.00 -0.96
CA PHE A 196 4.31 -12.24 0.00
C PHE A 196 3.56 -11.10 -0.70
N ILE A 197 4.26 -10.26 -1.46
CA ILE A 197 3.63 -9.15 -2.19
C ILE A 197 2.54 -9.68 -3.12
N SER A 198 2.82 -10.76 -3.86
CA SER A 198 1.84 -11.41 -4.74
C SER A 198 0.57 -11.81 -3.98
N LYS A 199 0.70 -12.55 -2.87
CA LYS A 199 -0.44 -12.97 -2.02
C LYS A 199 -1.26 -11.78 -1.51
N CYS A 200 -0.60 -10.69 -1.13
CA CYS A 200 -1.25 -9.50 -0.56
C CYS A 200 -1.99 -8.64 -1.59
N SER A 201 -1.99 -9.02 -2.86
CA SER A 201 -2.51 -8.14 -3.92
C SER A 201 -3.21 -8.88 -5.04
N ILE A 202 -3.44 -10.19 -4.89
CA ILE A 202 -4.29 -10.98 -5.77
C ILE A 202 -5.65 -11.16 -5.10
N ILE A 203 -6.69 -11.02 -5.89
CA ILE A 203 -8.08 -11.22 -5.48
C ILE A 203 -8.66 -12.45 -6.20
N THR A 204 -9.76 -12.97 -5.66
CA THR A 204 -10.55 -14.02 -6.30
C THR A 204 -11.30 -13.47 -7.52
N PRO A 205 -11.70 -14.33 -8.47
CA PRO A 205 -12.57 -13.92 -9.59
C PRO A 205 -13.87 -13.25 -9.13
N GLU A 206 -14.45 -13.72 -8.04
CA GLU A 206 -15.67 -13.15 -7.44
C GLU A 206 -15.42 -11.73 -6.96
N GLU A 207 -14.33 -11.50 -6.21
CA GLU A 207 -13.95 -10.15 -5.78
C GLU A 207 -13.58 -9.24 -6.95
N HIS A 208 -13.06 -9.80 -8.04
CA HIS A 208 -12.80 -9.04 -9.26
C HIS A 208 -14.10 -8.61 -9.94
N LEU A 209 -15.08 -9.51 -10.01
CA LEU A 209 -16.42 -9.22 -10.51
C LEU A 209 -17.11 -8.17 -9.64
N ASP A 210 -16.98 -8.26 -8.31
CA ASP A 210 -17.45 -7.21 -7.41
C ASP A 210 -16.79 -5.88 -7.80
N LEU A 211 -15.46 -5.81 -7.87
CA LEU A 211 -14.77 -4.56 -8.25
C LEU A 211 -15.21 -4.00 -9.61
N ILE A 212 -15.52 -4.85 -10.60
CA ILE A 212 -16.05 -4.44 -11.91
C ILE A 212 -17.48 -3.94 -11.79
N GLN A 213 -18.35 -4.62 -11.06
CA GLN A 213 -19.74 -4.21 -10.83
C GLN A 213 -19.82 -2.91 -10.03
N LEU A 214 -18.78 -2.60 -9.27
CA LEU A 214 -18.60 -1.37 -8.53
C LEU A 214 -17.95 -0.26 -9.37
N GLN A 215 -17.45 -0.56 -10.57
CA GLN A 215 -17.24 0.48 -11.57
C GLN A 215 -18.62 1.03 -11.94
N PRO A 216 -18.83 2.35 -11.97
CA PRO A 216 -20.11 2.89 -12.38
C PRO A 216 -20.48 2.30 -13.73
N GLN A 217 -21.69 1.75 -13.87
CA GLN A 217 -22.25 1.52 -15.20
C GLN A 217 -22.32 2.88 -15.87
N ILE A 218 -21.37 3.17 -16.75
CA ILE A 218 -21.49 4.29 -17.68
C ILE A 218 -22.71 3.91 -18.53
N GLY A 219 -23.88 4.45 -18.19
CA GLY A 219 -25.09 4.22 -18.96
C GLY A 219 -24.84 4.56 -20.43
N PRO A 220 -25.47 3.84 -21.37
CA PRO A 220 -25.26 4.08 -22.80
C PRO A 220 -25.58 5.54 -23.12
N ILE A 221 -24.64 6.23 -23.79
CA ILE A 221 -24.89 7.53 -24.40
C ILE A 221 -26.01 7.31 -25.42
N ALA A 222 -27.11 8.03 -25.25
CA ALA A 222 -28.27 7.92 -26.14
C ALA A 222 -27.90 8.30 -27.58
N HIS A 223 -28.41 7.50 -28.51
CA HIS A 223 -28.44 7.64 -29.97
C HIS A 223 -27.16 7.38 -30.79
N ILE A 224 -27.07 6.16 -31.33
CA ILE A 224 -26.37 5.87 -32.59
C ILE A 224 -27.46 5.53 -33.64
N PRO A 225 -27.54 6.24 -34.78
CA PRO A 225 -28.54 5.95 -35.83
C PRO A 225 -28.32 4.57 -36.47
N SER A 226 -29.42 3.88 -36.72
CA SER A 226 -29.50 2.54 -37.29
C SER A 226 -29.21 2.52 -38.80
N SER A 227 -27.92 2.52 -39.15
CA SER A 227 -27.47 2.03 -40.44
C SER A 227 -26.00 1.66 -40.37
N ILE A 228 -25.70 0.39 -40.09
CA ILE A 228 -24.55 -0.42 -40.53
C ILE A 228 -24.61 -1.74 -39.72
N GLN A 229 -25.04 -2.82 -40.37
CA GLN A 229 -24.51 -4.17 -40.09
C GLN A 229 -23.35 -4.40 -41.10
N PRO A 230 -22.40 -5.36 -40.97
CA PRO A 230 -22.43 -6.59 -40.14
C PRO A 230 -21.05 -7.09 -39.59
N LEU A 231 -21.08 -8.30 -39.01
CA LEU A 231 -20.05 -9.36 -38.98
C LEU A 231 -18.80 -9.26 -38.07
N ASN A 232 -18.76 -10.24 -37.15
CA ASN A 232 -17.65 -11.12 -36.78
C ASN A 232 -16.48 -10.62 -35.90
N THR A 233 -16.53 -11.15 -34.66
CA THR A 233 -15.44 -11.87 -33.96
C THR A 233 -14.32 -11.03 -33.33
N TYR A 234 -14.25 -11.11 -31.99
CA TYR A 234 -13.17 -10.62 -31.11
C TYR A 234 -12.78 -9.14 -31.20
N ALA A 235 -13.66 -8.22 -30.76
CA ALA A 235 -13.27 -6.82 -30.56
C ALA A 235 -14.05 -6.02 -29.48
N SER A 236 -14.79 -6.64 -28.55
CA SER A 236 -15.62 -5.88 -27.59
C SER A 236 -14.89 -5.37 -26.34
N ALA A 237 -13.57 -5.50 -26.25
CA ALA A 237 -12.77 -4.94 -25.14
C ALA A 237 -11.96 -3.68 -25.52
N ARG A 238 -12.00 -3.22 -26.78
CA ARG A 238 -11.18 -2.08 -27.26
C ARG A 238 -11.97 -0.81 -27.56
N VAL A 239 -13.30 -0.86 -27.69
CA VAL A 239 -14.08 0.32 -28.09
C VAL A 239 -14.45 1.20 -26.89
N THR A 240 -14.73 0.63 -25.72
CA THR A 240 -15.11 1.42 -24.52
C THR A 240 -13.93 2.15 -23.86
N ALA A 241 -12.69 1.70 -24.11
CA ALA A 241 -11.49 2.38 -23.61
C ALA A 241 -11.08 3.60 -24.47
N MET A 242 -11.42 3.61 -25.76
CA MET A 242 -11.04 4.69 -26.68
C MET A 242 -11.98 5.90 -26.65
N GLU A 243 -13.28 5.71 -26.39
CA GLU A 243 -14.23 6.84 -26.29
C GLU A 243 -14.02 7.66 -25.02
N VAL A 244 -13.69 6.97 -23.91
CA VAL A 244 -13.29 7.63 -22.67
C VAL A 244 -11.95 8.36 -22.85
N ALA A 245 -11.04 7.84 -23.69
CA ALA A 245 -9.78 8.51 -24.04
C ALA A 245 -9.97 9.75 -24.94
N GLN A 246 -11.05 9.82 -25.72
CA GLN A 246 -11.36 10.96 -26.59
C GLN A 246 -12.01 12.14 -25.85
N THR A 247 -12.75 11.91 -24.77
CA THR A 247 -13.23 13.01 -23.89
C THR A 247 -12.10 13.67 -23.10
N ILE A 248 -10.99 12.96 -22.87
CA ILE A 248 -9.76 13.49 -22.27
C ILE A 248 -8.95 14.31 -23.30
N ALA A 249 -9.25 14.19 -24.59
CA ALA A 249 -8.51 14.81 -25.68
C ALA A 249 -9.06 16.21 -26.05
N SER A 250 -8.90 17.20 -25.18
CA SER A 250 -8.67 18.60 -25.62
C SER A 250 -7.86 19.37 -24.57
N PRO A 251 -6.93 20.26 -25.00
CA PRO A 251 -5.52 19.97 -24.80
C PRO A 251 -4.85 20.78 -23.68
N LEU A 252 -3.92 20.13 -22.97
CA LEU A 252 -2.49 20.45 -22.98
C LEU A 252 -1.66 19.22 -22.56
N THR A 253 -1.32 18.41 -23.59
CA THR A 253 -0.04 17.71 -23.87
C THR A 253 0.63 16.90 -22.72
N ARG A 254 0.84 15.57 -22.80
CA ARG A 254 1.45 14.74 -23.87
C ARG A 254 1.08 13.23 -23.75
N PRO A 255 1.24 12.42 -24.81
CA PRO A 255 0.63 11.07 -24.96
C PRO A 255 1.16 9.91 -24.08
N ASN A 256 2.04 10.15 -23.11
CA ASN A 256 2.68 9.10 -22.29
C ASN A 256 2.43 9.26 -20.77
N GLN A 257 1.37 9.96 -20.38
CA GLN A 257 1.13 10.37 -19.00
C GLN A 257 -0.04 9.58 -18.39
N MET A 258 0.23 8.77 -17.36
CA MET A 258 -0.83 8.17 -16.53
C MET A 258 -1.40 9.24 -15.60
N ASP A 259 -2.71 9.46 -15.68
CA ASP A 259 -3.43 10.47 -14.91
C ASP A 259 -3.76 9.94 -13.51
N LEU A 260 -2.79 10.06 -12.60
CA LEU A 260 -2.95 9.66 -11.21
C LEU A 260 -4.12 10.37 -10.50
N ARG A 261 -4.55 11.54 -10.96
CA ARG A 261 -5.68 12.25 -10.36
C ARG A 261 -6.96 11.45 -10.55
N ARG A 262 -7.14 10.90 -11.75
CA ARG A 262 -8.26 10.03 -12.11
C ARG A 262 -8.23 8.68 -11.40
N GLU A 263 -7.04 8.11 -11.23
CA GLU A 263 -6.86 6.81 -10.55
C GLU A 263 -7.10 6.89 -9.04
N LEU A 264 -6.70 7.98 -8.41
CA LEU A 264 -6.99 8.24 -7.00
C LEU A 264 -8.44 8.59 -6.77
N GLU A 265 -9.06 9.29 -7.72
CA GLU A 265 -10.48 9.58 -7.67
C GLU A 265 -11.31 8.30 -7.84
N ALA A 266 -10.88 7.36 -8.67
CA ALA A 266 -11.48 6.03 -8.78
C ALA A 266 -11.26 5.19 -7.51
N MET A 267 -10.04 5.15 -6.96
CA MET A 267 -9.76 4.47 -5.68
C MET A 267 -10.57 5.07 -4.53
N TYR A 268 -10.62 6.39 -4.44
CA TYR A 268 -11.42 7.12 -3.47
C TYR A 268 -12.92 6.83 -3.61
N ARG A 269 -13.47 6.77 -4.83
CA ARG A 269 -14.88 6.40 -5.07
C ARG A 269 -15.18 4.97 -4.64
N ILE A 270 -14.26 4.03 -4.90
CA ILE A 270 -14.35 2.64 -4.44
C ILE A 270 -14.27 2.55 -2.90
N PHE A 271 -13.41 3.35 -2.25
CA PHE A 271 -13.33 3.41 -0.78
C PHE A 271 -14.57 4.00 -0.13
N TYR A 272 -15.12 5.07 -0.73
CA TYR A 272 -16.29 5.77 -0.22
C TYR A 272 -17.59 4.95 -0.37
N GLN A 273 -17.72 4.19 -1.46
CA GLN A 273 -18.89 3.34 -1.69
C GLN A 273 -18.90 2.06 -0.82
N HIS A 274 -17.75 1.56 -0.36
CA HIS A 274 -17.67 0.23 0.28
C HIS A 274 -17.09 0.15 1.69
N MET A 275 -16.55 1.23 2.25
CA MET A 275 -16.16 1.24 3.66
C MET A 275 -17.20 1.94 4.53
N THR A 276 -18.06 1.15 5.18
CA THR A 276 -18.97 1.63 6.23
C THR A 276 -18.23 2.40 7.33
N ALA A 277 -17.00 1.97 7.67
CA ALA A 277 -16.14 2.63 8.65
C ALA A 277 -15.67 4.05 8.24
N LEU A 278 -15.52 4.35 6.94
CA LEU A 278 -15.24 5.72 6.47
C LEU A 278 -16.50 6.60 6.49
N ARG A 279 -17.70 5.99 6.44
CA ARG A 279 -18.99 6.71 6.53
C ARG A 279 -19.32 7.13 7.96
N GLU A 280 -18.83 6.39 8.95
CA GLU A 280 -19.05 6.65 10.37
C GLU A 280 -17.92 7.44 11.05
N LEU A 281 -16.91 7.89 10.30
CA LEU A 281 -15.84 8.72 10.85
C LEU A 281 -16.43 9.97 11.53
N PRO A 282 -16.33 10.10 12.87
CA PRO A 282 -16.84 11.26 13.55
C PRO A 282 -16.05 12.50 13.11
N PRO A 283 -16.69 13.68 12.96
CA PRO A 283 -15.99 14.90 12.56
C PRO A 283 -14.86 15.35 13.49
N SER A 284 -14.75 14.73 14.67
CA SER A 284 -13.88 15.13 15.77
C SER A 284 -12.67 14.22 16.02
N GLU A 285 -12.45 13.16 15.25
CA GLU A 285 -11.25 12.35 15.41
C GLU A 285 -10.05 12.91 14.64
N LYS A 286 -8.84 12.59 15.11
CA LYS A 286 -7.51 13.18 14.80
C LYS A 286 -7.04 13.11 13.32
N VAL A 287 -7.95 13.11 12.36
CA VAL A 287 -7.69 13.34 10.94
C VAL A 287 -7.22 14.79 10.79
N PRO A 288 -6.06 15.06 10.16
CA PRO A 288 -5.66 16.43 9.86
C PRO A 288 -6.82 17.16 9.18
N SER A 289 -7.17 18.35 9.65
CA SER A 289 -8.34 19.12 9.19
C SER A 289 -8.36 19.31 7.67
N GLU A 290 -7.19 19.40 7.04
CA GLU A 290 -7.02 19.45 5.59
C GLU A 290 -7.42 18.14 4.88
N LEU A 291 -7.04 16.98 5.44
CA LEU A 291 -7.44 15.68 4.93
C LEU A 291 -8.94 15.47 5.16
N PHE A 292 -9.46 15.85 6.33
CA PHE A 292 -10.89 15.78 6.62
C PHE A 292 -11.71 16.68 5.69
N ALA A 293 -11.27 17.92 5.46
CA ALA A 293 -11.90 18.84 4.50
C ALA A 293 -11.81 18.31 3.08
N HIS A 294 -10.70 17.68 2.69
CA HIS A 294 -10.56 17.07 1.37
C HIS A 294 -11.48 15.87 1.19
N LEU A 295 -11.51 14.95 2.17
CA LEU A 295 -12.43 13.81 2.20
C LEU A 295 -13.89 14.29 2.17
N ASN A 296 -14.23 15.36 2.88
CA ASN A 296 -15.58 15.95 2.85
C ASN A 296 -15.91 16.65 1.52
N SER A 297 -14.93 17.32 0.90
CA SER A 297 -15.13 17.97 -0.41
C SER A 297 -15.40 16.94 -1.51
N LEU A 298 -14.69 15.81 -1.45
CA LEU A 298 -14.87 14.70 -2.35
C LEU A 298 -16.19 13.96 -2.08
N LYS A 299 -16.59 13.83 -0.81
CA LYS A 299 -17.92 13.37 -0.39
C LYS A 299 -19.03 14.28 -0.94
N ALA A 300 -18.92 15.58 -0.75
CA ALA A 300 -19.91 16.54 -1.26
C ALA A 300 -20.00 16.54 -2.79
N ALA A 301 -18.88 16.38 -3.49
CA ALA A 301 -18.86 16.22 -4.95
C ALA A 301 -19.48 14.89 -5.42
N HIS A 302 -19.46 13.85 -4.58
CA HIS A 302 -20.13 12.58 -4.82
C HIS A 302 -21.64 12.66 -4.53
N ASP A 303 -22.03 13.22 -3.38
CA ASP A 303 -23.43 13.38 -2.99
C ASP A 303 -24.17 14.36 -3.93
N ALA A 304 -23.47 15.36 -4.49
CA ALA A 304 -23.99 16.22 -5.56
C ALA A 304 -24.18 15.51 -6.92
N TYR A 305 -23.73 14.25 -7.04
CA TYR A 305 -23.90 13.40 -8.21
C TYR A 305 -25.11 12.45 -8.07
N ASP A 306 -26.07 12.75 -7.18
CA ASP A 306 -27.37 12.08 -7.16
C ASP A 306 -28.09 12.30 -8.51
N GLY A 307 -28.02 11.29 -9.38
CA GLY A 307 -28.94 11.17 -10.50
C GLY A 307 -30.39 11.15 -9.98
N PRO A 308 -31.34 11.77 -10.70
CA PRO A 308 -32.63 12.12 -10.12
C PRO A 308 -33.45 10.89 -9.68
N LEU A 309 -33.89 10.93 -8.42
CA LEU A 309 -35.00 10.14 -7.88
C LEU A 309 -36.27 10.38 -8.71
N GLN A 310 -36.99 9.28 -8.93
CA GLN A 310 -38.20 9.09 -9.73
C GLN A 310 -39.25 10.22 -9.62
N SER A 311 -39.97 10.48 -10.71
CA SER A 311 -41.42 10.66 -10.59
C SER A 311 -42.14 9.95 -11.72
N THR A 312 -42.90 8.93 -11.32
CA THR A 312 -43.96 8.31 -12.09
C THR A 312 -45.01 9.38 -12.42
N GLY A 313 -45.22 9.64 -13.70
CA GLY A 313 -46.26 10.55 -14.17
C GLY A 313 -46.63 10.22 -15.60
N SER A 314 -47.59 9.31 -15.77
CA SER A 314 -48.30 9.15 -17.05
C SER A 314 -49.28 10.31 -17.24
N PRO A 315 -49.36 10.91 -18.44
CA PRO A 315 -50.59 11.56 -18.89
C PRO A 315 -51.07 10.97 -20.24
N PRO A 316 -52.32 11.27 -20.62
CA PRO A 316 -53.20 10.34 -21.30
C PRO A 316 -53.03 10.35 -22.83
N VAL A 317 -53.36 9.21 -23.42
CA VAL A 317 -53.55 9.06 -24.86
C VAL A 317 -54.92 9.62 -25.24
N PRO A 318 -55.03 10.55 -26.21
CA PRO A 318 -56.23 10.70 -27.01
C PRO A 318 -56.28 9.70 -28.17
#